data_AF-A0A2R7YA14-F1
#
_entry.id   AF-A0A2R7YA14-F1
#
_cell.length_a   1.000
_cell.length_b   1.000
_cell.length_c   1.000
_cell.angle_alpha   90.00
_cell.angle_beta   90.00
_cell.angle_gamma   90.00
#
_symmetry.space_group_name_H-M   'P 1'
#
loop_
_entity.id
_entity.type
_entity.pdbx_description
1 polymer ?
#
loop_
_entity_poly.entity_id
_entity_poly.type
_entity_poly.pdbx_seq_one_letter_code
_entity_poly.pdbx_strand_id
1 'polypeptide(L)'
;MENLLVRMPIPNYYKEGVFDCSERSAYVEWYLENHGIPARIVVGYAKPFLGEGGNHAWVEAYVKAGIYGYGWVRIETSEMSLFGGVYIHTLTIFDALFTEYEPKIYFEDIYEAVRYYRSTIEWDWWNVE
;
A
#
# COMPACT_ATOMS: atom_id res chain seq x y z
N MET A 1 -15.88 -16.61 11.94
CA MET A 1 -14.61 -15.97 11.51
C MET A 1 -14.91 -15.28 10.20
N GLU A 2 -15.19 -13.99 10.25
CA GLU A 2 -15.35 -13.21 9.02
C GLU A 2 -13.95 -12.98 8.47
N ASN A 3 -13.60 -13.73 7.43
CA ASN A 3 -12.43 -13.43 6.62
C ASN A 3 -12.65 -12.02 6.08
N LEU A 4 -11.77 -11.09 6.43
CA LEU A 4 -11.78 -9.73 5.89
C LEU A 4 -11.34 -9.80 4.41
N LEU A 5 -12.20 -10.32 3.55
CA LEU A 5 -12.10 -10.19 2.11
C LEU A 5 -12.67 -8.82 1.74
N VAL A 6 -11.87 -7.76 1.93
CA VAL A 6 -12.23 -6.45 1.37
C VAL A 6 -12.07 -6.55 -0.14
N ARG A 7 -13.20 -6.69 -0.86
CA ARG A 7 -13.24 -6.40 -2.29
C ARG A 7 -13.24 -4.89 -2.45
N MET A 8 -12.05 -4.30 -2.42
CA MET A 8 -11.87 -2.88 -2.65
C MET A 8 -11.87 -2.61 -4.16
N PRO A 9 -12.73 -1.72 -4.68
CA PRO A 9 -12.59 -1.26 -6.06
C PRO A 9 -11.29 -0.47 -6.16
N ILE A 10 -10.39 -0.84 -7.08
CA ILE A 10 -9.21 -0.03 -7.40
C ILE A 10 -9.59 0.84 -8.61
N PRO A 11 -9.38 2.18 -8.56
CA PRO A 11 -9.89 3.07 -9.59
C PRO A 11 -9.18 2.89 -10.94
N ASN A 12 -7.89 2.51 -10.94
CA ASN A 12 -7.07 2.35 -12.15
C ASN A 12 -6.06 1.20 -12.04
N TYR A 13 -5.55 0.74 -13.17
CA TYR A 13 -4.41 -0.19 -13.21
C TYR A 13 -3.12 0.50 -12.78
N TYR A 14 -2.16 -0.26 -12.26
CA TYR A 14 -0.85 0.30 -11.92
C TYR A 14 -0.20 0.90 -13.17
N LYS A 15 0.29 2.13 -13.03
CA LYS A 15 1.02 2.84 -14.08
C LYS A 15 2.11 3.66 -13.41
N GLU A 16 3.37 3.27 -13.64
CA GLU A 16 4.55 3.95 -13.09
C GLU A 16 4.50 5.47 -13.38
N GLY A 17 4.68 6.29 -12.35
CA GLY A 17 4.65 7.75 -12.42
C GLY A 17 3.27 8.37 -12.70
N VAL A 18 2.18 7.60 -12.53
CA VAL A 18 0.80 8.09 -12.74
C VAL A 18 -0.17 7.54 -11.71
N PHE A 19 -0.17 6.23 -11.48
CA PHE A 19 -0.94 5.58 -10.42
C PHE A 19 -0.09 4.44 -9.86
N ASP A 20 1.01 4.84 -9.25
CA ASP A 20 2.05 3.93 -8.82
C ASP A 20 1.96 3.61 -7.32
N CYS A 21 3.06 3.24 -6.68
CA CYS A 21 3.09 2.86 -5.27
C CYS A 21 2.51 3.94 -4.34
N SER A 22 2.76 5.22 -4.63
CA SER A 22 2.42 6.35 -3.78
C SER A 22 0.93 6.72 -3.91
N GLU A 23 0.40 6.89 -5.12
CA GLU A 23 -1.04 7.16 -5.33
C GLU A 23 -1.92 5.97 -4.95
N ARG A 24 -1.49 4.74 -5.25
CA ARG A 24 -2.25 3.56 -4.84
C ARG A 24 -2.31 3.46 -3.32
N SER A 25 -1.20 3.70 -2.63
CA SER A 25 -1.17 3.73 -1.16
C SER A 25 -2.08 4.81 -0.59
N ALA A 26 -2.08 6.00 -1.18
CA ALA A 26 -2.98 7.09 -0.82
C ALA A 26 -4.47 6.73 -0.99
N TYR A 27 -4.83 6.05 -2.08
CA TYR A 27 -6.20 5.58 -2.28
C TYR A 27 -6.59 4.49 -1.28
N VAL A 28 -5.71 3.51 -1.05
CA VAL A 28 -5.98 2.37 -0.16
C VAL A 28 -6.15 2.84 1.28
N GLU A 29 -5.27 3.72 1.76
CA GLU A 29 -5.36 4.31 3.09
C GLU A 29 -6.70 5.06 3.23
N TRP A 30 -6.97 6.03 2.34
CA TRP A 30 -8.23 6.79 2.34
C TRP A 30 -9.47 5.88 2.33
N TYR A 31 -9.45 4.81 1.53
CA TYR A 31 -10.57 3.87 1.45
C TYR A 31 -10.76 3.13 2.78
N LEU A 32 -9.69 2.61 3.37
CA LEU A 32 -9.75 1.85 4.63
C LEU A 32 -10.23 2.73 5.79
N GLU A 33 -9.69 3.94 5.91
CA GLU A 33 -10.08 4.89 6.94
C GLU A 33 -11.56 5.27 6.85
N ASN A 34 -12.06 5.53 5.63
CA ASN A 34 -13.48 5.81 5.39
C ASN A 34 -14.42 4.61 5.70
N HIS A 35 -13.86 3.41 5.84
CA HIS A 35 -14.59 2.22 6.27
C HIS A 35 -14.33 1.86 7.75
N GLY A 36 -13.73 2.78 8.52
CA GLY A 36 -13.48 2.62 9.94
C GLY A 36 -12.34 1.66 10.29
N ILE A 37 -11.47 1.35 9.33
CA ILE A 37 -10.27 0.55 9.54
C ILE A 37 -9.09 1.52 9.66
N PRO A 38 -8.44 1.64 10.84
CA PRO A 38 -7.27 2.50 10.96
C PRO A 38 -6.18 2.05 10.00
N ALA A 39 -5.68 2.98 9.19
CA ALA A 39 -4.67 2.72 8.19
C ALA A 39 -3.61 3.83 8.25
N ARG A 40 -2.44 3.56 7.69
CA ARG A 40 -1.39 4.55 7.52
C ARG A 40 -0.57 4.25 6.28
N ILE A 41 -0.08 5.30 5.64
CA ILE A 41 0.86 5.19 4.54
C ILE A 41 2.25 5.03 5.14
N VAL A 42 3.03 4.13 4.56
CA VAL A 42 4.42 3.90 4.94
C VAL A 42 5.30 4.10 3.71
N VAL A 43 6.35 4.90 3.87
CA VAL A 43 7.38 5.10 2.85
C VAL A 43 8.70 4.55 3.37
N GLY A 44 9.40 3.80 2.53
CA GLY A 44 10.68 3.22 2.88
C GLY A 44 11.39 2.55 1.71
N TYR A 45 12.38 1.72 2.03
CA TYR A 45 13.05 0.91 1.03
C TYR A 45 12.42 -0.48 1.01
N ALA A 46 12.10 -0.99 -0.18
CA ALA A 46 11.62 -2.36 -0.37
C ALA A 46 12.58 -3.11 -1.29
N LYS A 47 13.03 -4.29 -0.85
CA LYS A 47 13.93 -5.16 -1.61
C LYS A 47 13.28 -6.51 -1.84
N PRO A 48 12.82 -6.81 -3.08
CA PRO A 48 12.30 -8.12 -3.40
C PRO A 48 13.41 -9.17 -3.32
N PHE A 49 13.05 -10.41 -2.99
CA PHE A 49 14.00 -11.53 -2.93
C PHE A 49 14.69 -11.78 -4.28
N LEU A 50 13.96 -11.55 -5.39
CA LEU A 50 14.47 -11.56 -6.75
C LEU A 50 14.29 -10.16 -7.36
N GLY A 51 15.36 -9.38 -7.39
CA GLY A 51 15.38 -8.07 -8.04
C GLY A 51 16.24 -7.04 -7.32
N GLU A 52 16.26 -5.84 -7.88
CA GLU A 52 16.83 -4.67 -7.23
C GLU A 52 15.77 -4.02 -6.35
N GLY A 53 16.18 -3.52 -5.18
CA GLY A 53 15.28 -2.78 -4.30
C GLY A 53 15.23 -1.30 -4.62
N GLY A 54 14.18 -0.63 -4.17
CA GLY A 54 13.95 0.79 -4.44
C GLY A 54 13.18 1.48 -3.32
N ASN A 55 13.04 2.80 -3.45
CA ASN A 55 12.09 3.55 -2.63
C ASN A 55 10.68 3.10 -3.00
N HIS A 56 9.83 2.93 -1.98
CA HIS A 56 8.52 2.34 -2.13
C HIS A 56 7.54 2.91 -1.12
N ALA A 57 6.27 2.92 -1.48
CA ALA A 57 5.15 3.26 -0.61
C ALA A 57 4.17 2.09 -0.50
N TRP A 58 3.72 1.80 0.71
CA TRP A 58 2.71 0.77 1.01
C TRP A 58 1.78 1.23 2.12
N VAL A 59 0.78 0.40 2.47
CA VAL A 59 -0.16 0.69 3.57
C VAL A 59 0.01 -0.30 4.70
N GLU A 60 -0.15 0.15 5.93
CA GLU A 60 -0.39 -0.72 7.07
C GLU A 60 -1.79 -0.47 7.62
N ALA A 61 -2.54 -1.54 7.90
CA ALA A 61 -3.88 -1.47 8.45
C ALA A 61 -3.94 -2.16 9.82
N TYR A 62 -4.60 -1.53 10.79
CA TYR A 62 -4.80 -2.10 12.11
C TYR A 62 -6.03 -3.02 12.11
N VAL A 63 -5.80 -4.32 12.00
CA VAL A 63 -6.85 -5.32 11.85
C VAL A 63 -6.66 -6.49 12.81
N LYS A 64 -7.70 -7.29 12.98
CA LYS A 64 -7.61 -8.55 13.73
C LYS A 64 -7.04 -9.66 12.85
N ALA A 65 -5.79 -10.06 13.11
CA ALA A 65 -5.07 -11.09 12.39
C ALA A 65 -5.27 -12.48 13.03
N GLY A 66 -6.47 -13.05 12.89
CA GLY A 66 -6.75 -14.43 13.32
C GLY A 66 -6.48 -14.68 14.81
N ILE A 67 -5.63 -15.67 15.10
CA ILE A 67 -5.27 -16.08 16.48
C ILE A 67 -4.32 -15.10 17.18
N TYR A 68 -3.68 -14.20 16.43
CA TYR A 68 -2.64 -13.31 16.95
C TYR A 68 -3.20 -12.00 17.53
N GLY A 69 -4.52 -11.81 17.50
CA GLY A 69 -5.16 -10.60 18.03
C GLY A 69 -5.13 -9.44 17.04
N TYR A 70 -5.20 -8.21 17.55
CA TYR A 70 -5.13 -7.00 16.73
C TYR A 70 -3.69 -6.57 16.51
N GLY A 71 -3.37 -6.11 15.32
CA GLY A 71 -2.06 -5.58 14.99
C GLY A 71 -2.04 -4.87 13.64
N TRP A 72 -0.95 -4.16 13.39
CA TRP A 72 -0.68 -3.57 12.09
C TRP A 72 -0.29 -4.68 11.11
N VAL A 73 -1.01 -4.74 9.99
CA VAL A 73 -0.78 -5.69 8.91
C VAL A 73 -0.42 -4.91 7.66
N ARG A 74 0.65 -5.34 6.99
CA ARG A 74 1.10 -4.73 5.74
C ARG A 74 0.17 -5.11 4.59
N ILE A 75 -0.16 -4.12 3.78
CA ILE A 75 -0.92 -4.24 2.54
C ILE A 75 -0.04 -3.69 1.44
N GLU A 76 0.42 -4.59 0.55
CA GLU A 76 1.11 -4.16 -0.66
C GLU A 76 0.08 -3.67 -1.66
N THR A 77 0.29 -2.44 -2.12
CA THR A 77 -0.65 -1.71 -2.98
C THR A 77 -0.14 -1.61 -4.41
N SER A 78 1.15 -1.85 -4.67
CA SER A 78 1.72 -1.94 -6.02
C SER A 78 1.49 -3.32 -6.66
N GLU A 79 1.57 -3.38 -7.99
CA GLU A 79 1.54 -4.65 -8.70
C GLU A 79 2.85 -5.40 -8.47
N MET A 80 2.80 -6.46 -7.67
CA MET A 80 3.95 -7.36 -7.56
C MET A 80 3.98 -8.30 -8.78
N SER A 81 5.01 -8.18 -9.60
CA SER A 81 5.32 -9.17 -10.63
C SER A 81 5.75 -10.47 -9.93
N LEU A 82 4.84 -11.44 -9.82
CA LEU A 82 5.20 -12.81 -9.49
C LEU A 82 5.52 -13.55 -10.78
N PHE A 83 6.72 -14.13 -10.85
CA PHE A 83 7.16 -15.04 -11.92
C PHE A 83 6.78 -14.61 -13.35
N GLY A 84 7.45 -13.57 -13.87
CA GLY A 84 7.47 -13.31 -15.31
C GLY A 84 6.14 -12.87 -15.94
N GLY A 85 5.30 -12.13 -15.20
CA GLY A 85 4.17 -11.39 -15.79
C GLY A 85 2.77 -11.71 -15.24
N VAL A 86 2.64 -12.33 -14.06
CA VAL A 86 1.34 -12.41 -13.37
C VAL A 86 1.14 -11.15 -12.53
N TYR A 87 0.26 -10.28 -13.00
CA TYR A 87 -0.19 -9.08 -12.29
C TYR A 87 -1.35 -9.44 -11.37
N ILE A 88 -1.14 -9.33 -10.06
CA ILE A 88 -2.20 -9.51 -9.08
C ILE A 88 -2.85 -8.13 -8.86
N HIS A 89 -4.05 -7.93 -9.40
CA HIS A 89 -4.86 -6.72 -9.19
C HIS A 89 -5.59 -6.70 -7.83
N THR A 90 -5.31 -7.67 -6.96
CA THR A 90 -5.86 -7.74 -5.61
C THR A 90 -4.82 -7.29 -4.60
N LEU A 91 -5.25 -6.50 -3.61
CA LEU A 91 -4.44 -6.20 -2.43
C LEU A 91 -3.90 -7.52 -1.86
N THR A 92 -2.57 -7.59 -1.75
CA THR A 92 -1.93 -8.77 -1.18
C THR A 92 -1.50 -8.41 0.24
N ILE A 93 -2.10 -9.09 1.22
CA ILE A 93 -1.62 -9.07 2.59
C ILE A 93 -0.35 -9.91 2.59
N PHE A 94 0.81 -9.25 2.63
CA PHE A 94 2.10 -9.95 2.64
C PHE A 94 2.44 -10.42 4.04
N ASP A 95 2.77 -11.71 4.13
CA ASP A 95 3.78 -12.15 5.08
C ASP A 95 5.16 -11.88 4.47
N ALA A 96 6.13 -11.44 5.29
CA ALA A 96 7.41 -10.85 4.89
C ALA A 96 8.39 -11.80 4.17
N LEU A 97 7.92 -12.93 3.66
CA LEU A 97 8.73 -14.05 3.19
C LEU A 97 9.45 -13.79 1.85
N PHE A 98 9.02 -12.79 1.07
CA PHE A 98 9.53 -12.55 -0.28
C PHE A 98 10.07 -11.14 -0.53
N THR A 99 9.97 -10.24 0.44
CA THR A 99 10.41 -8.85 0.29
C THR A 99 10.82 -8.30 1.65
N GLU A 100 12.04 -7.76 1.72
CA GLU A 100 12.55 -7.06 2.88
C GLU A 100 12.08 -5.60 2.81
N TYR A 101 11.38 -5.14 3.85
CA TYR A 101 10.88 -3.76 3.94
C TYR A 101 11.59 -3.04 5.08
N GLU A 102 12.16 -1.89 4.76
CA GLU A 102 12.74 -0.95 5.72
C GLU A 102 11.91 0.33 5.77
N PRO A 103 10.88 0.41 6.64
CA PRO A 103 10.10 1.62 6.80
C PRO A 103 10.99 2.78 7.27
N LYS A 104 10.80 3.96 6.67
CA LYS A 104 11.54 5.17 7.04
C LYS A 104 10.60 6.26 7.56
N ILE A 105 9.42 6.38 6.96
CA ILE A 105 8.44 7.43 7.28
C ILE A 105 7.06 6.80 7.33
N TYR A 106 6.24 7.29 8.26
CA TYR A 106 4.83 6.94 8.40
C TYR A 106 4.02 8.21 8.29
N PHE A 107 2.92 8.14 7.56
CA PHE A 107 1.92 9.20 7.46
C PHE A 107 0.58 8.62 7.89
N GLU A 108 -0.03 9.23 8.89
CA GLU A 108 -1.35 8.78 9.39
C GLU A 108 -2.44 9.04 8.35
N ASP A 109 -2.28 10.07 7.52
CA ASP A 109 -3.17 10.36 6.41
C ASP A 109 -2.40 10.85 5.17
N ILE A 110 -3.06 10.84 4.03
CA ILE A 110 -2.55 11.44 2.79
C ILE A 110 -2.13 12.91 2.96
N TYR A 111 -2.79 13.68 3.83
CA TYR A 111 -2.49 15.10 4.00
C TYR A 111 -1.14 15.32 4.68
N GLU A 112 -0.70 14.42 5.56
CA GLU A 112 0.65 14.42 6.13
C GLU A 112 1.71 14.19 5.05
N ALA A 113 1.48 13.24 4.14
CA ALA A 113 2.37 12.99 3.01
C ALA A 113 2.50 14.24 2.12
N VAL A 114 1.36 14.84 1.74
CA VAL A 114 1.34 16.08 0.94
C VAL A 114 2.04 17.24 1.66
N ARG A 115 1.87 17.39 2.98
CA ARG A 115 2.57 18.41 3.78
C ARG A 115 4.08 18.17 3.81
N TYR A 116 4.51 16.91 3.97
CA TYR A 116 5.92 16.53 4.03
C TYR A 116 6.63 16.80 2.70
N TYR A 117 6.07 16.30 1.60
CA TYR A 117 6.64 16.47 0.25
C TYR A 117 6.37 17.84 -0.36
N ARG A 118 5.48 18.64 0.25
CA ARG A 118 5.03 19.94 -0.24
C ARG A 118 4.49 19.88 -1.68
N SER A 119 3.86 18.76 -2.02
CA SER A 119 3.41 18.45 -3.37
C SER A 119 2.29 17.41 -3.32
N THR A 120 1.38 17.48 -4.29
CA THR A 120 0.38 16.45 -4.55
C THR A 120 0.80 15.49 -5.66
N ILE A 121 1.86 15.78 -6.41
CA ILE A 121 2.28 15.14 -7.70
C ILE A 121 2.64 13.63 -7.58
N GLU A 122 2.51 13.04 -6.40
CA GLU A 122 2.80 11.62 -6.11
C GLU A 122 1.74 11.03 -5.16
N TRP A 123 0.61 11.71 -4.99
CA TRP A 123 -0.36 11.41 -3.93
C TRP A 123 -1.79 11.61 -4.41
N ASP A 124 -2.01 12.30 -5.52
CA ASP A 124 -3.33 12.67 -6.04
C ASP A 124 -3.98 11.56 -6.87
N TRP A 125 -4.33 10.46 -6.20
CA TRP A 125 -5.02 9.32 -6.79
C TRP A 125 -6.33 9.65 -7.53
N TRP A 126 -6.95 10.80 -7.25
CA TRP A 126 -8.16 11.30 -7.91
C TRP A 126 -7.90 12.06 -9.22
N ASN A 127 -6.64 12.34 -9.57
CA ASN A 127 -6.21 13.10 -10.74
C ASN A 127 -5.32 12.27 -11.70
N VAL A 128 -5.58 10.97 -11.80
CA VAL A 128 -4.77 10.08 -12.64
C VAL A 128 -5.39 9.96 -14.04
N GLU A 129 -4.67 10.40 -15.09
CA GLU A 129 -5.04 10.33 -16.52
C GLU A 129 -4.18 9.34 -17.33
#